data_AF-A0A7X4JLM2-F1
#
_entry.id   AF-A0A7X4JLM2-F1
#
_cell.length_a   1.000
_cell.length_b   1.000
_cell.length_c   1.000
_cell.angle_alpha   90.00
_cell.angle_beta   90.00
_cell.angle_gamma   90.00
#
_symmetry.space_group_name_H-M   'P 1'
#
loop_
_entity.id
_entity.type
_entity.pdbx_description
1 polymer ?
#
loop_
_entity_poly.entity_id
_entity_poly.type
_entity_poly.pdbx_seq_one_letter_code
_entity_poly.pdbx_strand_id
1 'polypeptide(L)' 'MKASELLENVKSGEAVQCGSCDEKIPADEVLGFVFKLGKLAPRMENANVGEITCVHCQEADPDIKITPRGPDIKFTRGD' A
#
# COMPACT_ATOMS: atom_id res chain seq x y z
N MET A 1 8.09 2.63 -7.29
CA MET A 1 8.18 1.18 -7.60
C MET A 1 6.96 0.76 -8.40
N LYS A 2 7.05 -0.30 -9.19
CA LYS A 2 5.87 -0.86 -9.87
C LYS A 2 4.98 -1.62 -8.88
N ALA A 3 3.69 -1.70 -9.17
CA ALA A 3 2.75 -2.45 -8.35
C ALA A 3 3.07 -3.95 -8.32
N SER A 4 3.57 -4.51 -9.43
CA SER A 4 4.06 -5.89 -9.48
C SER A 4 5.20 -6.13 -8.51
N GLU A 5 6.18 -5.22 -8.46
CA GLU A 5 7.33 -5.30 -7.55
C GLU A 5 6.87 -5.20 -6.09
N LEU A 6 5.97 -4.27 -5.78
CA LEU A 6 5.40 -4.16 -4.44
C LEU A 6 4.74 -5.47 -4.02
N LEU A 7 3.90 -6.04 -4.90
CA LEU A 7 3.20 -7.30 -4.62
C LEU A 7 4.18 -8.47 -4.40
N GLU A 8 5.26 -8.55 -5.15
CA GLU A 8 6.31 -9.56 -4.97
C GLU A 8 7.02 -9.41 -3.60
N ASN A 9 7.35 -8.17 -3.23
CA ASN A 9 7.98 -7.87 -1.94
C ASN A 9 7.08 -8.25 -0.76
N VAL A 10 5.80 -7.84 -0.77
CA VAL A 10 4.88 -8.20 0.33
C VAL A 10 4.54 -9.69 0.34
N LYS A 11 4.52 -10.38 -0.80
CA LYS A 11 4.41 -11.85 -0.83
C LYS A 11 5.62 -12.55 -0.23
N SER A 12 6.79 -11.92 -0.32
CA SER A 12 8.03 -12.41 0.30
C SER A 12 8.11 -12.10 1.79
N GLY A 13 7.08 -11.47 2.37
CA GLY A 13 7.02 -11.09 3.78
C GLY A 13 7.76 -9.80 4.10
N GLU A 14 8.16 -9.02 3.09
CA GLU A 14 8.86 -7.75 3.31
C GLU A 14 7.89 -6.67 3.79
N ALA A 15 8.22 -6.06 4.92
CA ALA A 15 7.46 -4.94 5.46
C ALA A 15 7.71 -3.66 4.64
N VAL A 16 6.67 -2.86 4.45
CA VAL A 16 6.68 -1.69 3.57
C VAL A 16 6.90 -0.43 4.40
N GLN A 17 7.78 0.46 3.97
CA GLN A 17 8.02 1.73 4.67
C GLN A 17 6.80 2.66 4.54
N CYS A 18 6.35 3.23 5.65
CA CYS A 18 5.35 4.30 5.63
C CYS A 18 5.97 5.59 5.03
N GLY A 19 5.23 6.29 4.17
CA GLY A 19 5.66 7.56 3.59
C GLY A 19 5.56 8.75 4.56
N SER A 20 4.76 8.62 5.63
CA SER A 20 4.47 9.70 6.57
C SER A 20 5.18 9.57 7.93
N CYS A 21 5.72 8.38 8.25
CA CYS A 21 6.48 8.14 9.47
C CYS A 21 7.59 7.10 9.24
N ASP A 22 8.48 6.95 10.22
CA ASP A 22 9.58 5.98 10.13
C ASP A 22 9.15 4.52 10.39
N GLU A 23 7.86 4.27 10.64
CA GLU A 23 7.35 2.93 10.89
C GLU A 23 7.20 2.10 9.62
N LYS A 24 7.23 0.77 9.80
CA LYS A 24 7.02 -0.21 8.73
C LYS A 24 5.66 -0.86 8.86
N ILE A 25 4.96 -0.94 7.75
CA ILE A 25 3.68 -1.60 7.60
C ILE A 25 3.93 -3.08 7.34
N PRO A 26 3.40 -3.99 8.19
CA PRO A 26 3.53 -5.43 8.00
C PRO A 26 3.00 -5.91 6.64
N ALA A 27 3.68 -6.90 6.06
CA ALA A 27 3.35 -7.41 4.73
C ALA A 27 1.94 -8.04 4.65
N ASP A 28 1.51 -8.70 5.73
CA ASP A 28 0.19 -9.29 5.89
C ASP A 28 -0.93 -8.23 5.93
N GLU A 29 -0.66 -7.06 6.51
CA GLU A 29 -1.57 -5.93 6.48
C GLU A 29 -1.76 -5.40 5.05
N VAL A 30 -0.66 -5.21 4.31
CA VAL A 30 -0.71 -4.77 2.91
C VAL A 30 -1.42 -5.81 2.03
N LEU A 31 -1.14 -7.10 2.21
CA LEU A 31 -1.81 -8.18 1.49
C LEU A 31 -3.31 -8.27 1.82
N GLY A 32 -3.67 -8.18 3.10
CA GLY A 32 -5.06 -8.32 3.55
C GLY A 32 -5.97 -7.18 3.07
N PHE A 33 -5.43 -5.96 3.02
CA PHE A 33 -6.22 -4.76 2.73
C PHE A 33 -6.06 -4.26 1.30
N VAL A 34 -4.84 -4.19 0.78
CA VAL A 34 -4.56 -3.60 -0.54
C VAL A 34 -4.62 -4.65 -1.63
N PHE A 35 -4.04 -5.83 -1.39
CA PHE A 35 -4.04 -6.95 -2.34
C PHE A 35 -4.95 -8.09 -1.87
N LYS A 36 -6.18 -7.79 -1.46
CA LYS A 36 -7.11 -8.73 -0.81
C LYS A 36 -7.28 -10.11 -1.50
N LEU A 37 -6.95 -10.25 -2.79
CA LEU A 37 -6.97 -11.50 -3.55
C LEU A 37 -5.57 -12.06 -3.91
N GLY A 38 -4.50 -11.48 -3.38
CA GLY A 38 -3.10 -11.77 -3.70
C GLY A 38 -2.71 -11.52 -5.15
N LYS A 39 -3.52 -10.76 -5.90
CA LYS A 39 -3.38 -10.54 -7.34
C LYS A 39 -3.69 -9.09 -7.70
N LEU A 40 -2.92 -8.54 -8.62
CA LEU A 40 -3.21 -7.27 -9.29
C LEU A 40 -4.24 -7.50 -10.40
N ALA A 41 -5.06 -6.49 -10.68
CA ALA A 41 -5.81 -6.48 -11.93
C ALA A 41 -4.79 -6.37 -13.10
N PRO A 42 -5.02 -7.02 -14.26
CA PRO A 42 -4.04 -7.05 -15.36
C PRO A 42 -3.56 -5.67 -15.84
N ARG A 43 -4.40 -4.65 -15.71
CA ARG A 43 -4.06 -3.26 -16.10
C ARG A 43 -3.18 -2.52 -15.08
N MET A 44 -2.98 -3.11 -13.91
CA MET A 44 -2.29 -2.50 -12.76
C MET A 44 -0.86 -3.02 -12.61
N GLU A 45 -0.43 -4.06 -13.32
CA GLU A 45 0.92 -4.63 -13.18
C GLU A 45 2.02 -3.58 -13.43
N ASN A 46 1.83 -2.73 -14.45
CA ASN A 46 2.73 -1.62 -14.76
C ASN A 46 2.34 -0.31 -14.07
N ALA A 47 1.37 -0.31 -13.15
CA ALA A 47 1.05 0.91 -12.40
C ALA A 47 2.22 1.27 -11.49
N ASN A 48 2.53 2.56 -11.42
CA ASN A 48 3.44 3.10 -10.44
C ASN A 48 2.71 3.17 -9.09
N VAL A 49 3.39 2.72 -8.04
CA VAL A 49 2.95 2.90 -6.67
C VAL A 49 3.53 4.21 -6.15
N GLY A 50 2.63 5.08 -5.66
CA GLY A 50 2.97 6.27 -4.92
C GLY A 50 3.35 5.96 -3.47
N GLU A 51 3.32 6.99 -2.62
CA GLU A 51 3.55 6.81 -1.19
C GLU A 51 2.46 5.92 -0.56
N ILE A 52 2.89 5.19 0.47
CA ILE A 52 2.08 4.21 1.18
C ILE A 52 1.97 4.68 2.63
N THR A 53 0.75 4.87 3.13
CA THR A 53 0.53 5.45 4.46
C THR A 53 -0.11 4.44 5.39
N CYS A 54 0.48 4.24 6.57
CA CYS A 54 -0.03 3.31 7.58
C CYS A 54 -1.36 3.81 8.17
N VAL A 55 -2.14 2.89 8.76
CA VAL A 55 -3.44 3.21 9.38
C VAL A 55 -3.32 4.31 10.42
N HIS A 56 -2.29 4.26 11.29
CA HIS A 56 -2.12 5.25 12.35
C HIS A 56 -1.91 6.68 11.79
N CYS A 57 -1.09 6.83 10.76
CA CYS A 57 -0.89 8.13 10.10
C CYS A 57 -2.16 8.61 9.40
N GLN A 58 -2.99 7.71 8.87
CA GLN A 58 -4.28 8.10 8.31
C GLN A 58 -5.27 8.58 9.38
N GLU A 59 -5.30 7.95 10.55
CA GLU A 59 -6.16 8.39 11.66
C GLU A 59 -5.74 9.75 12.23
N ALA A 60 -4.43 10.03 12.19
CA ALA A 60 -3.88 11.30 12.63
C ALA A 60 -4.05 12.43 11.61
N ASP A 61 -4.38 12.12 10.35
CA ASP A 61 -4.56 13.11 9.29
C ASP A 61 -5.92 13.82 9.45
N PRO A 62 -5.94 15.13 9.75
CA PRO A 62 -7.19 15.88 9.95
C PRO A 62 -8.01 16.04 8.66
N ASP A 63 -7.41 15.85 7.49
CA ASP A 63 -8.08 15.93 6.19
C ASP A 63 -8.76 14.60 5.81
N ILE A 64 -8.38 13.49 6.45
CA ILE A 64 -9.03 12.19 6.26
C ILE A 64 -10.26 12.09 7.17
N LYS A 65 -11.43 12.36 6.59
CA LYS A 65 -12.72 12.32 7.30
C LYS A 65 -13.35 10.93 7.41
N ILE A 66 -12.64 9.88 7.01
CA ILE A 66 -13.15 8.51 6.93
C ILE A 66 -12.32 7.63 7.86
N THR A 67 -12.98 6.77 8.64
CA THR A 67 -12.28 5.77 9.46
C THR A 67 -11.44 4.85 8.56
N PRO A 68 -10.12 4.77 8.77
CA PRO A 68 -9.24 3.92 7.98
C PRO A 68 -9.67 2.45 8.05
N ARG A 69 -9.58 1.76 6.93
CA ARG A 69 -9.87 0.33 6.83
C ARG A 69 -8.61 -0.51 6.65
N GLY A 70 -7.45 0.11 6.56
CA GLY A 70 -6.15 -0.50 6.25
C GLY A 70 -5.20 0.55 5.65
N PRO A 71 -3.97 0.16 5.26
CA PRO A 71 -3.01 1.04 4.60
C PRO A 71 -3.57 1.60 3.30
N ASP A 72 -3.26 2.87 3.00
CA ASP A 72 -3.67 3.54 1.76
C ASP A 72 -2.49 3.53 0.79
N ILE A 73 -2.78 3.13 -0.45
CA ILE A 73 -1.79 3.02 -1.53
C ILE A 73 -2.34 3.67 -2.78
N LYS A 74 -1.69 4.74 -3.21
CA LYS A 74 -2.04 5.41 -4.46
C LYS A 74 -1.36 4.73 -5.64
N PHE A 75 -2.16 4.22 -6.57
CA PHE A 75 -1.66 3.69 -7.84
C PHE A 75 -1.86 4.73 -8.95
N THR A 76 -0.80 5.02 -9.69
CA THR A 76 -0.84 5.88 -10.88
C THR A 76 -0.47 5.07 -12.11
N ARG A 77 -1.01 5.45 -13.28
CA ARG A 77 -0.67 4.78 -14.53
C ARG A 77 0.84 4.95 -14.78
N GLY A 78 1.54 3.85 -15.06
CA GLY A 78 2.92 3.92 -15.50
C GLY A 78 3.02 4.44 -16.93
N ASP A 79 4.09 5.18 -17.22
CA ASP A 79 4.50 5.54 -18.57
C ASP A 79 4.99 4.30 -19.36
#